data_AF-A0A924Z4Y8-F1
#
_entry.id   AF-A0A924Z4Y8-F1
#
_cell.length_a   1.000
_cell.length_b   1.000
_cell.length_c   1.000
_cell.angle_alpha   90.00
_cell.angle_beta   90.00
_cell.angle_gamma   90.00
#
_symmetry.space_group_name_H-M   'P 1'
#
loop_
_entity.id
_entity.type
_entity.pdbx_description
1 polymer ?
#
loop_
_entity_poly.entity_id
_entity_poly.type
_entity_poly.pdbx_seq_one_letter_code
_entity_poly.pdbx_strand_id
1 'polypeptide(L)'
;MDKEKNYSLGLFSLRSAKLIWQEDKQLLHKKKESKQESSEKLDTLSQESIPPWKTHRLYLQCSIDSDLLTAEGTEKVRPRKISETRKTLDNARKKEQELLVQTFRSDLTEQDKQELENELIKKRMKNFSDETSLVQLNNSPPRPSKVPYHNTSDEI
;
A
#
# COMPACT_ATOMS: atom_id res chain seq x y z
N MET A 1 13.22 4.73 -2.11
CA MET A 1 11.79 4.37 -2.04
C MET A 1 11.08 5.43 -1.22
N ASP A 2 10.70 6.53 -1.86
CA ASP A 2 9.85 7.54 -1.23
C ASP A 2 8.51 6.88 -0.90
N LYS A 3 8.17 6.84 0.39
CA LYS A 3 6.85 6.39 0.82
C LYS A 3 5.89 7.49 0.40
N GLU A 4 5.21 7.29 -0.74
CA GLU A 4 4.09 8.12 -1.16
C GLU A 4 3.14 8.28 0.03
N LYS A 5 3.03 9.50 0.53
CA LYS A 5 2.12 9.89 1.60
C LYS A 5 0.72 10.09 1.01
N ASN A 6 0.21 9.07 0.33
CA ASN A 6 -1.16 9.06 -0.16
C ASN A 6 -2.05 8.70 1.03
N TYR A 7 -2.43 9.70 1.82
CA TYR A 7 -3.45 9.56 2.85
C TYR A 7 -4.82 9.53 2.17
N SER A 8 -5.11 8.43 1.47
CA SER A 8 -6.43 8.23 0.94
C SER A 8 -7.39 8.01 2.10
N LEU A 9 -8.43 8.83 2.15
CA LEU A 9 -9.59 8.64 3.03
C LEU A 9 -10.38 7.35 2.68
N GLY A 10 -10.03 6.71 1.56
CA GLY A 10 -10.66 5.50 1.03
C GLY A 10 -10.25 4.21 1.76
N LEU A 11 -11.13 3.21 1.64
CA LEU A 11 -10.99 1.86 2.17
C LEU A 11 -9.56 1.32 1.97
N PHE A 12 -8.88 1.05 3.09
CA PHE A 12 -7.59 0.35 3.27
C PHE A 12 -6.47 0.62 2.25
N SER A 13 -5.35 1.16 2.74
CA SER A 13 -4.10 1.20 1.96
C SER A 13 -3.59 -0.23 1.72
N LEU A 14 -3.67 -0.70 0.48
CA LEU A 14 -3.03 -1.93 0.04
C LEU A 14 -1.51 -1.80 0.23
N ARG A 15 -0.92 -2.63 1.08
CA ARG A 15 0.53 -2.59 1.38
C ARG A 15 1.35 -3.18 0.26
N SER A 16 0.87 -4.30 -0.27
CA SER A 16 1.49 -4.99 -1.39
C SER A 16 0.44 -5.89 -2.05
N ALA A 17 0.64 -6.12 -3.33
CA ALA A 17 -0.03 -7.17 -4.08
C ALA A 17 1.03 -7.95 -4.84
N LYS A 18 0.92 -9.28 -4.80
CA LYS A 18 1.74 -10.16 -5.60
C LYS A 18 0.83 -11.10 -6.38
N LEU A 19 1.13 -11.22 -7.65
CA LEU A 19 0.53 -12.19 -8.54
C LEU A 19 1.37 -13.47 -8.47
N ILE A 20 0.73 -14.60 -8.16
CA ILE A 20 1.39 -15.88 -8.01
C ILE A 20 0.79 -16.85 -9.03
N TRP A 21 1.62 -17.32 -9.94
CA TRP A 21 1.28 -18.41 -10.85
C TRP A 21 1.69 -19.73 -10.21
N GLN A 22 0.72 -20.56 -9.82
CA GLN A 22 1.01 -21.81 -9.10
C GLN A 22 0.02 -22.91 -9.49
N GLU A 23 0.47 -24.16 -9.44
CA GLU A 23 -0.35 -25.36 -9.66
C GLU A 23 -1.54 -25.43 -8.70
N ASP A 24 -2.73 -25.70 -9.25
CA ASP A 24 -3.98 -25.78 -8.50
C ASP A 24 -4.09 -27.11 -7.76
N LYS A 25 -3.91 -27.05 -6.43
CA LYS A 25 -3.98 -28.24 -5.56
C LYS A 25 -5.36 -28.91 -5.57
N GLN A 26 -6.45 -28.20 -5.89
CA GLN A 26 -7.78 -28.81 -5.91
C GLN A 26 -7.97 -29.78 -7.09
N LEU A 27 -7.26 -29.56 -8.20
CA LEU A 27 -7.23 -30.51 -9.32
C LEU A 27 -6.43 -31.78 -9.00
N LEU A 28 -5.47 -31.70 -8.07
CA LEU A 28 -4.71 -32.86 -7.60
C LEU A 28 -5.57 -33.80 -6.75
N HIS A 29 -6.51 -33.29 -5.95
CA HIS A 29 -7.40 -34.10 -5.13
C HIS A 29 -8.42 -34.88 -5.99
N LYS A 30 -9.03 -34.23 -7.00
CA LYS A 30 -9.94 -34.91 -7.95
C LYS A 30 -9.28 -36.03 -8.75
N LYS A 31 -7.98 -35.89 -9.07
CA LYS A 31 -7.19 -36.94 -9.75
C LYS A 31 -6.84 -38.14 -8.87
N LYS A 32 -6.84 -37.97 -7.55
CA LYS A 32 -6.60 -39.08 -6.60
C LYS A 32 -7.88 -39.88 -6.37
N GLU A 33 -9.03 -39.22 -6.29
CA GLU A 33 -10.34 -39.88 -6.20
C GLU A 33 -10.67 -40.67 -7.47
N SER A 34 -10.41 -40.10 -8.66
CA SER A 34 -10.66 -40.82 -9.93
C SER A 34 -9.70 -41.99 -10.20
N LYS A 35 -8.59 -42.10 -9.47
CA LYS A 35 -7.67 -43.24 -9.56
C LYS A 35 -8.12 -44.46 -8.75
N GLN A 36 -9.10 -44.31 -7.87
CA GLN A 36 -9.62 -45.44 -7.07
C GLN A 36 -10.77 -46.18 -7.76
N GLU A 37 -11.32 -45.67 -8.87
CA GLU A 37 -12.52 -46.23 -9.53
C GLU A 37 -12.33 -46.73 -10.98
N SER A 38 -11.14 -46.67 -11.57
CA SER A 38 -10.95 -47.19 -12.95
C SER A 38 -9.60 -47.87 -13.18
N SER A 39 -9.46 -49.07 -12.61
CA SER A 39 -8.56 -50.08 -13.17
C SER A 39 -9.26 -50.79 -14.33
N GLU A 40 -9.40 -50.13 -15.48
CA GLU A 40 -9.51 -50.77 -16.81
C GLU A 40 -9.68 -49.68 -17.88
N LYS A 41 -8.54 -49.24 -18.43
CA LYS A 41 -8.24 -49.26 -19.87
C LYS A 41 -7.01 -48.39 -20.12
N LEU A 42 -5.95 -49.11 -20.45
CA LEU A 42 -4.76 -48.58 -21.06
C LEU A 42 -5.15 -48.09 -22.46
N ASP A 43 -5.05 -46.79 -22.72
CA ASP A 43 -4.87 -46.31 -24.09
C ASP A 43 -3.78 -45.25 -24.13
N THR A 44 -2.74 -45.67 -24.83
CA THR A 44 -1.51 -44.99 -25.16
C THR A 44 -1.82 -43.87 -26.15
N LEU A 45 -2.11 -42.66 -25.64
CA LEU A 45 -2.10 -41.45 -26.46
C LEU A 45 -1.23 -40.40 -25.77
N SER A 46 -0.04 -40.27 -26.36
CA SER A 46 0.74 -39.06 -26.48
C SER A 46 1.12 -38.33 -25.20
N GLN A 47 2.41 -38.09 -25.11
CA GLN A 47 3.08 -37.12 -24.24
C GLN A 47 2.64 -35.69 -24.64
N GLU A 48 1.33 -35.43 -24.71
CA GLU A 48 0.76 -34.11 -24.87
C GLU A 48 0.94 -33.40 -23.54
N SER A 49 2.00 -32.60 -23.48
CA SER A 49 2.26 -31.59 -22.46
C SER A 49 0.94 -30.89 -22.13
N ILE A 50 0.28 -31.29 -21.03
CA ILE A 50 -0.95 -30.65 -20.57
C ILE A 50 -0.63 -29.17 -20.45
N PRO A 51 -1.37 -28.30 -21.15
CA PRO A 51 -0.98 -26.92 -21.23
C PRO A 51 -1.07 -26.26 -19.84
N PRO A 52 -0.13 -25.36 -19.51
CA PRO A 52 0.05 -24.88 -18.15
C PRO A 52 -1.20 -24.17 -17.58
N TRP A 53 -2.05 -23.57 -18.41
CA TRP A 53 -3.29 -22.90 -17.98
C TRP A 53 -4.40 -23.85 -17.52
N LYS A 54 -4.29 -25.16 -17.78
CA LYS A 54 -5.20 -26.18 -17.22
C LYS A 54 -4.73 -26.71 -15.86
N THR A 55 -3.46 -26.51 -15.52
CA THR A 55 -2.83 -27.05 -14.31
C THR A 55 -2.54 -25.97 -13.28
N HIS A 56 -2.25 -24.75 -13.72
CA HIS A 56 -1.86 -23.63 -12.88
C HIS A 56 -2.95 -22.56 -12.87
N ARG A 57 -3.08 -21.89 -11.72
CA ARG A 57 -3.95 -20.73 -11.53
C ARG A 57 -3.12 -19.52 -11.12
N LEU A 58 -3.70 -18.37 -11.43
CA LEU A 58 -3.20 -17.07 -11.05
C LEU A 58 -3.87 -16.63 -9.76
N TYR A 59 -3.09 -16.49 -8.69
CA TYR A 59 -3.55 -16.04 -7.38
C TYR A 59 -3.10 -14.59 -7.16
N LEU A 60 -4.04 -13.73 -6.78
CA LEU A 60 -3.73 -12.39 -6.32
C LEU A 60 -3.62 -12.43 -4.79
N GLN A 61 -2.39 -12.37 -4.28
CA GLN A 61 -2.13 -12.24 -2.86
C GLN A 61 -2.03 -10.75 -2.50
N CYS A 62 -2.97 -10.26 -1.71
CA CYS A 62 -2.99 -8.89 -1.20
C CYS A 62 -2.66 -8.87 0.29
N SER A 63 -1.79 -7.96 0.71
CA SER A 63 -1.57 -7.66 2.13
C SER A 63 -2.18 -6.29 2.45
N ILE A 64 -3.07 -6.24 3.43
CA ILE A 64 -3.73 -5.01 3.90
C ILE A 64 -3.43 -4.81 5.39
N ASP A 65 -3.39 -3.55 5.84
CA ASP A 65 -3.33 -3.26 7.28
C ASP A 65 -4.71 -3.43 7.90
N SER A 66 -4.88 -4.47 8.71
CA SER A 66 -6.13 -4.74 9.44
C SER A 66 -6.51 -3.61 10.39
N ASP A 67 -5.52 -2.94 10.98
CA ASP A 67 -5.73 -1.79 11.87
C ASP A 67 -6.42 -0.62 11.15
N LEU A 68 -6.32 -0.52 9.82
CA LEU A 68 -7.01 0.51 9.05
C LEU A 68 -8.43 0.11 8.62
N LEU A 69 -8.88 -1.10 8.95
CA LEU A 69 -10.21 -1.61 8.58
C LEU A 69 -11.29 -1.24 9.60
N THR A 70 -10.92 -1.06 10.86
CA THR A 70 -11.85 -0.75 11.95
C THR A 70 -11.69 0.68 12.43
N ALA A 71 -12.77 1.27 12.94
CA ALA A 71 -12.72 2.59 13.57
C ALA A 71 -11.69 2.60 14.72
N GLU A 72 -11.75 1.60 15.61
CA GLU A 72 -10.82 1.47 16.75
C GLU A 72 -9.36 1.35 16.32
N GLY A 73 -9.06 0.57 15.28
CA GLY A 73 -7.70 0.43 14.77
C GLY A 73 -7.19 1.75 14.17
N THR A 74 -8.05 2.47 13.43
CA THR A 74 -7.65 3.77 12.88
C THR A 74 -7.38 4.80 13.95
N GLU A 75 -8.11 4.78 15.07
CA GLU A 75 -7.85 5.65 16.22
C GLU A 75 -6.52 5.34 16.90
N LYS A 76 -6.07 4.10 16.92
CA LYS A 76 -4.72 3.73 17.40
C LYS A 76 -3.62 4.26 16.48
N VAL A 77 -3.83 4.22 15.17
CA VAL A 77 -2.83 4.65 14.17
C VAL A 77 -2.77 6.17 14.03
N ARG A 78 -3.91 6.86 14.18
CA ARG A 78 -4.04 8.33 14.04
C ARG A 78 -3.03 9.13 14.87
N PRO A 79 -2.87 8.97 16.19
CA PRO A 79 -1.95 9.78 17.00
C PRO A 79 -0.49 9.55 16.61
N ARG A 80 -0.12 8.31 16.29
CA ARG A 80 1.22 7.98 15.77
C ARG A 80 1.49 8.76 14.49
N LYS A 81 0.54 8.74 13.54
CA LYS A 81 0.66 9.47 12.27
C LYS A 81 0.72 10.97 12.45
N ILE A 82 -0.12 11.54 13.31
CA ILE A 82 -0.05 12.96 13.68
C ILE A 82 1.35 13.31 14.21
N SER A 83 1.91 12.50 15.10
CA SER A 83 3.25 12.74 15.66
C SER A 83 4.36 12.65 14.61
N GLU A 84 4.29 11.68 13.69
CA GLU A 84 5.24 11.51 12.58
C GLU A 84 5.18 12.72 11.63
N THR A 85 3.98 13.17 11.27
CA THR A 85 3.78 14.33 10.39
C THR A 85 4.24 15.62 11.05
N ARG A 86 3.92 15.84 12.35
CA ARG A 86 4.42 17.02 13.10
C ARG A 86 5.94 17.07 13.14
N LYS A 87 6.61 15.96 13.49
CA LYS A 87 8.08 15.87 13.47
C LYS A 87 8.66 16.18 12.09
N THR A 88 8.01 15.72 11.02
CA THR A 88 8.45 15.99 9.66
C THR A 88 8.33 17.47 9.31
N LEU A 89 7.22 18.11 9.69
CA LEU A 89 7.00 19.55 9.50
C LEU A 89 7.99 20.39 10.30
N ASP A 90 8.25 20.04 11.57
CA ASP A 90 9.23 20.75 12.41
C ASP A 90 10.64 20.70 11.81
N ASN A 91 11.05 19.51 11.33
CA ASN A 91 12.33 19.35 10.64
C ASN A 91 12.37 20.11 9.32
N ALA A 92 11.26 20.17 8.57
CA ALA A 92 11.19 20.92 7.33
C ALA A 92 11.29 22.44 7.57
N ARG A 93 10.64 22.96 8.62
CA ARG A 93 10.72 24.37 9.04
C ARG A 93 12.15 24.77 9.42
N LYS A 94 12.86 23.93 10.17
CA LYS A 94 14.28 24.17 10.50
C LYS A 94 15.15 24.27 9.24
N LYS A 95 14.98 23.32 8.31
CA LYS A 95 15.70 23.33 7.02
C LYS A 95 15.34 24.54 6.16
N GLU A 96 14.09 24.97 6.16
CA GLU A 96 13.67 26.18 5.46
C GLU A 96 14.34 27.42 6.05
N GLN A 97 14.40 27.51 7.38
CA GLN A 97 15.07 28.62 8.06
C GLN A 97 16.57 28.67 7.78
N GLU A 98 17.24 27.51 7.74
CA GLU A 98 18.65 27.40 7.33
C GLU A 98 18.86 27.91 5.90
N LEU A 99 18.00 27.53 4.95
CA LEU A 99 18.07 28.02 3.58
C LEU A 99 17.81 29.53 3.49
N LEU A 100 16.86 30.07 4.27
CA LEU A 100 16.62 31.51 4.31
C LEU A 100 17.86 32.26 4.82
N VAL A 101 18.49 31.80 5.90
CA VAL A 101 19.74 32.39 6.39
C VAL A 101 20.84 32.34 5.32
N GLN A 102 20.87 31.28 4.51
CA GLN A 102 21.81 31.15 3.41
C GLN A 102 21.51 32.13 2.26
N THR A 103 20.24 32.39 1.92
CA THR A 103 19.86 33.39 0.89
C THR A 103 20.34 34.81 1.22
N PHE A 104 20.40 35.18 2.51
CA PHE A 104 20.84 36.51 2.95
C PHE A 104 22.36 36.70 2.97
N ARG A 105 23.16 35.66 2.68
CA ARG A 105 24.63 35.81 2.61
C ARG A 105 25.02 36.55 1.34
N SER A 106 25.85 37.59 1.51
CA SER A 106 26.26 38.51 0.45
C SER A 106 27.22 37.92 -0.58
N ASP A 107 27.77 36.73 -0.33
CA ASP A 107 28.84 36.12 -1.13
C ASP A 107 28.32 35.23 -2.28
N LEU A 108 27.00 35.13 -2.46
CA LEU A 108 26.36 34.27 -3.45
C LEU A 108 26.13 34.98 -4.78
N THR A 109 26.32 34.25 -5.89
CA THR A 109 25.98 34.76 -7.22
C THR A 109 24.46 34.85 -7.40
N GLU A 110 23.99 35.67 -8.33
CA GLU A 110 22.55 35.80 -8.63
C GLU A 110 21.93 34.46 -9.08
N GLN A 111 22.71 33.61 -9.76
CA GLN A 111 22.26 32.28 -10.14
C GLN A 111 22.06 31.37 -8.91
N ASP A 112 23.00 31.39 -7.96
CA ASP A 112 22.88 30.60 -6.71
C ASP A 112 21.66 31.04 -5.90
N LYS A 113 21.38 32.35 -5.84
CA LYS A 113 20.19 32.89 -5.15
C LYS A 113 18.91 32.38 -5.80
N GLN A 114 18.85 32.36 -7.13
CA GLN A 114 17.68 31.90 -7.87
C GLN A 114 17.46 30.38 -7.73
N GLU A 115 18.52 29.58 -7.72
CA GLU A 115 18.42 28.13 -7.43
C GLU A 115 17.90 27.86 -6.02
N LEU A 116 18.41 28.62 -5.03
CA LEU A 116 18.00 28.51 -3.63
C LEU A 116 16.53 28.89 -3.42
N GLU A 117 16.06 29.92 -4.13
CA GLU A 117 14.65 30.32 -4.14
C GLU A 117 13.74 29.24 -4.75
N ASN A 118 14.15 28.62 -5.85
CA ASN A 118 13.42 27.52 -6.46
C ASN A 118 13.33 26.29 -5.51
N GLU A 119 14.41 25.98 -4.80
CA GLU A 119 14.42 24.96 -3.74
C GLU A 119 13.44 25.30 -2.61
N LEU A 120 13.41 26.56 -2.15
CA LEU A 120 12.46 27.04 -1.15
C LEU A 120 11.02 26.86 -1.60
N ILE A 121 10.69 27.25 -2.84
CA ILE A 121 9.34 27.09 -3.41
C ILE A 121 8.94 25.60 -3.43
N LYS A 122 9.83 24.71 -3.91
CA LYS A 122 9.58 23.26 -3.92
C LYS A 122 9.33 22.71 -2.52
N LYS A 123 10.13 23.14 -1.53
CA LYS A 123 9.96 22.73 -0.13
C LYS A 123 8.64 23.23 0.47
N ARG A 124 8.26 24.48 0.21
CA ARG A 124 6.97 25.04 0.66
C ARG A 124 5.78 24.29 0.09
N MET A 125 5.82 23.95 -1.19
CA MET A 125 4.77 23.14 -1.82
C MET A 125 4.65 21.76 -1.17
N LYS A 126 5.79 21.11 -0.87
CA LYS A 126 5.80 19.84 -0.14
C LYS A 126 5.26 19.97 1.29
N ASN A 127 5.65 21.02 2.01
CA ASN A 127 5.18 21.29 3.37
C ASN A 127 3.67 21.54 3.39
N PHE A 128 3.13 22.26 2.41
CA PHE A 128 1.68 22.48 2.28
C PHE A 128 0.90 21.16 2.14
N SER A 129 1.42 20.19 1.39
CA SER A 129 0.83 18.85 1.30
C SER A 129 0.87 18.10 2.64
N ASP A 130 1.95 18.23 3.40
CA ASP A 130 2.06 17.63 4.73
C ASP A 130 1.14 18.32 5.76
N GLU A 131 0.95 19.64 5.67
CA GLU A 131 0.04 20.41 6.51
C GLU A 131 -1.43 20.08 6.23
N THR A 132 -1.82 19.99 4.96
CA THR A 132 -3.18 19.56 4.57
C THR A 132 -3.48 18.13 5.04
N SER A 133 -2.49 17.23 4.92
CA SER A 133 -2.58 15.87 5.48
C SER A 133 -2.76 15.87 7.00
N LEU A 134 -2.06 16.75 7.71
CA LEU A 134 -2.21 16.89 9.17
C LEU A 134 -3.60 17.38 9.56
N VAL A 135 -4.16 18.35 8.81
CA VAL A 135 -5.53 18.85 9.02
C VAL A 135 -6.55 17.73 8.80
N GLN A 136 -6.38 16.90 7.77
CA GLN A 136 -7.25 15.75 7.53
C GLN A 136 -7.17 14.70 8.63
N LEU A 137 -5.97 14.44 9.17
CA LEU A 137 -5.81 13.52 10.30
C LEU A 137 -6.52 14.01 11.57
N ASN A 138 -6.51 15.33 11.80
CA ASN A 138 -7.24 15.92 12.93
C ASN A 138 -8.75 15.94 12.71
N ASN A 139 -9.21 16.08 11.46
CA ASN A 139 -10.62 16.16 11.08
C ASN A 139 -11.04 14.93 10.26
N SER A 140 -10.80 13.73 10.80
CA SER A 140 -11.14 12.50 10.10
C SER A 140 -12.66 12.30 10.00
N PRO A 141 -13.21 11.98 8.81
CA PRO A 141 -14.62 11.67 8.67
C PRO A 141 -14.99 10.40 9.46
N PRO A 142 -16.26 10.25 9.88
CA PRO A 142 -16.72 9.08 10.60
C PRO A 142 -16.53 7.81 9.77
N ARG A 143 -16.01 6.75 10.41
CA ARG A 143 -15.81 5.43 9.80
C ARG A 143 -16.83 4.42 10.32
N PRO A 144 -17.20 3.40 9.53
CA PRO A 144 -18.02 2.30 10.01
C PRO A 144 -17.29 1.56 11.14
N SER A 145 -18.03 1.24 12.21
CA SER A 145 -17.50 0.47 13.35
C SER A 145 -17.31 -1.01 13.02
N LYS A 146 -18.03 -1.52 12.01
CA LYS A 146 -17.99 -2.92 11.58
C LYS A 146 -17.21 -3.08 10.28
N VAL A 147 -16.44 -4.16 10.19
CA VAL A 147 -15.75 -4.57 8.95
C VAL A 147 -16.81 -4.93 7.90
N PRO A 148 -16.76 -4.39 6.67
CA PRO A 148 -17.81 -4.61 5.66
C PRO A 148 -18.00 -6.06 5.21
N TYR A 149 -17.02 -6.94 5.45
CA TYR A 149 -17.06 -8.34 5.01
C TYR A 149 -16.63 -9.26 6.16
N HIS A 150 -17.60 -9.88 6.81
CA HIS A 150 -17.42 -11.22 7.36
C HIS A 150 -17.95 -12.17 6.28
N ASN A 151 -17.09 -13.01 5.70
CA ASN A 151 -17.58 -14.19 5.00
C ASN A 151 -18.31 -15.03 6.06
N THR A 152 -19.63 -14.94 6.09
CA THR A 152 -20.47 -15.92 6.78
C THR A 152 -20.35 -17.21 5.99
N SER A 153 -19.30 -17.96 6.28
CA SER A 153 -19.21 -19.39 5.95
C SER A 153 -19.99 -20.20 6.99
N ASP A 154 -21.21 -19.76 7.30
CA ASP A 154 -22.16 -20.47 8.15
C ASP A 154 -23.45 -20.58 7.35
N GLU A 155 -23.51 -21.58 6.50
CA GLU A 155 -24.74 -22.33 6.19
C GLU A 155 -24.27 -23.69 5.66
N ILE A 156 -24.30 -24.65 6.58
CA ILE A 156 -24.15 -26.10 6.36
C ILE A 156 -25.47 -26.63 5.83
#